data_AF-A0A1Q8SUG4-F1
#
_entry.id   AF-A0A1Q8SUG4-F1
#
_cell.length_a   1.000
_cell.length_b   1.000
_cell.length_c   1.000
_cell.angle_alpha   90.00
_cell.angle_beta   90.00
_cell.angle_gamma   90.00
#
_symmetry.space_group_name_H-M   'P 1'
#
loop_
_entity.id
_entity.type
_entity.pdbx_description
1 polymer ?
#
loop_
_entity_poly.entity_id
_entity_poly.type
_entity_poly.pdbx_seq_one_letter_code
_entity_poly.pdbx_strand_id
1 'polypeptide(L)' 'MKITSHEQRLLVPRRTNVPVAGSLNAKAIINNVPLGTLKTRIRKLIDSGIERERAIEIALNRPIGPQGRPRKQD' A
#
# COMPACT_ATOMS: atom_id res chain seq x y z
N MET A 1 22.67 -12.97 36.64
CA MET A 1 23.21 -12.55 35.33
C MET A 1 22.25 -11.53 34.73
N LYS A 2 22.74 -10.35 34.31
CA LYS A 2 21.90 -9.30 33.71
C LYS A 2 21.94 -9.45 32.20
N ILE A 3 20.77 -9.58 31.59
CA ILE A 3 20.59 -9.73 30.14
C ILE A 3 21.05 -8.43 29.47
N THR A 4 21.96 -8.53 28.51
CA THR A 4 22.52 -7.38 27.80
C THR A 4 21.49 -6.81 26.81
N SER A 5 21.61 -5.53 26.46
CA SER A 5 20.71 -4.89 25.48
C SER A 5 20.74 -5.57 24.10
N HIS A 6 21.81 -6.32 23.80
CA HIS A 6 21.92 -7.13 22.59
C HIS A 6 21.01 -8.37 22.67
N GLU A 7 21.07 -9.09 23.78
CA GLU A 7 20.22 -10.25 24.05
C GLU A 7 18.74 -9.85 24.13
N GLN A 8 18.42 -8.67 24.68
CA GLN A 8 17.05 -8.13 24.64
C GLN A 8 16.51 -7.96 23.21
N ARG A 9 17.34 -7.55 22.23
CA ARG A 9 16.90 -7.41 20.83
C ARG A 9 16.65 -8.75 20.15
N LEU A 10 17.34 -9.80 20.56
CA LEU A 10 17.14 -11.16 20.05
C LEU A 10 15.87 -11.80 20.62
N LEU A 11 15.47 -11.39 21.83
CA LEU A 11 14.25 -11.85 22.50
C LEU A 11 12.97 -11.13 22.04
N VAL A 12 13.08 -10.03 21.29
CA VAL A 12 11.91 -9.43 20.63
C VAL A 12 11.70 -10.15 19.31
N PRO A 13 10.73 -11.07 19.18
CA PRO A 13 10.40 -11.64 17.89
C PRO A 13 10.06 -10.47 16.95
N ARG A 14 10.85 -10.34 15.87
CA ARG A 14 10.51 -9.42 14.76
C ARG A 14 9.06 -9.76 14.40
N ARG A 15 8.15 -8.80 14.57
CA ARG A 15 6.77 -8.94 14.11
C ARG A 15 6.81 -9.19 12.61
N THR A 16 6.82 -10.45 12.22
CA THR A 16 6.64 -10.87 10.85
C THR A 16 5.31 -10.28 10.41
N ASN A 17 5.34 -9.54 9.31
CA ASN A 17 4.17 -8.97 8.66
C ASN A 17 3.24 -10.11 8.25
N VAL A 18 2.45 -10.63 9.19
CA VAL A 18 1.32 -11.50 8.87
C VAL A 18 0.44 -10.65 7.97
N PRO A 19 0.13 -11.09 6.74
CA PRO A 19 -0.75 -10.33 5.86
C PRO A 19 -2.09 -10.21 6.57
N VAL A 20 -2.34 -9.06 7.19
CA VAL A 20 -3.61 -8.78 7.84
C VAL A 20 -4.67 -8.89 6.75
N ALA A 21 -5.70 -9.70 6.99
CA ALA A 21 -6.86 -9.78 6.10
C ALA A 21 -7.44 -8.37 5.97
N GLY A 22 -7.47 -7.82 4.75
CA GLY A 22 -7.81 -6.42 4.49
C GLY A 22 -6.61 -5.48 4.29
N SER A 23 -5.38 -5.98 4.32
CA SER A 23 -4.18 -5.21 3.94
C SER A 23 -4.29 -4.66 2.51
N LEU A 24 -3.63 -3.54 2.26
CA LEU A 24 -3.61 -2.91 0.95
C LEU A 24 -3.08 -3.85 -0.15
N ASN A 25 -2.17 -4.75 0.22
CA ASN A 25 -1.63 -5.77 -0.68
C ASN A 25 -2.67 -6.81 -1.07
N ALA A 26 -3.42 -7.32 -0.08
CA ALA A 26 -4.52 -8.25 -0.35
C ALA A 26 -5.58 -7.60 -1.26
N LYS A 27 -5.95 -6.33 -0.98
CA LYS A 27 -6.88 -5.57 -1.82
C LYS A 27 -6.35 -5.38 -3.25
N ALA A 28 -5.05 -5.11 -3.41
CA ALA A 28 -4.40 -4.96 -4.71
C ALA A 28 -4.44 -6.26 -5.53
N ILE A 29 -4.12 -7.39 -4.91
CA ILE A 29 -4.13 -8.72 -5.54
C ILE A 29 -5.55 -9.10 -5.99
N ILE A 30 -6.55 -8.93 -5.11
CA ILE A 30 -7.97 -9.24 -5.41
C ILE A 30 -8.47 -8.44 -6.62
N ASN A 31 -8.06 -7.18 -6.75
CA ASN A 31 -8.48 -6.31 -7.83
C ASN A 31 -7.54 -6.36 -9.05
N ASN A 32 -6.55 -7.27 -9.06
CA ASN A 32 -5.54 -7.41 -10.10
C ASN A 32 -4.82 -6.09 -10.46
N VAL A 33 -4.52 -5.29 -9.43
CA VAL A 33 -3.80 -4.02 -9.57
C VAL A 33 -2.42 -4.13 -8.92
N PRO A 34 -1.34 -3.64 -9.55
CA PRO A 34 -0.04 -3.56 -8.90
C PRO A 34 -0.10 -2.69 -7.64
N LEU A 35 0.47 -3.17 -6.53
CA LEU A 35 0.46 -2.46 -5.25
C LEU A 35 1.06 -1.04 -5.35
N GLY A 36 2.12 -0.86 -6.16
CA GLY A 36 2.71 0.45 -6.43
C GLY A 36 1.71 1.41 -7.08
N THR A 37 0.98 0.94 -8.09
CA THR A 37 -0.08 1.71 -8.75
C THR A 37 -1.19 2.09 -7.78
N LEU A 38 -1.64 1.14 -6.95
CA LEU A 38 -2.69 1.39 -5.96
C LEU A 38 -2.27 2.46 -4.95
N LYS A 39 -1.04 2.39 -4.42
CA LYS A 39 -0.49 3.39 -3.49
C LYS A 39 -0.41 4.79 -4.13
N THR A 40 0.06 4.87 -5.38
CA THR A 40 0.15 6.15 -6.10
C THR A 40 -1.23 6.77 -6.30
N ARG A 41 -2.24 5.97 -6.63
CA ARG A 41 -3.63 6.46 -6.76
C ARG A 41 -4.19 6.98 -5.45
N ILE A 42 -4.01 6.21 -4.37
CA ILE A 42 -4.47 6.62 -3.03
C ILE A 42 -3.81 7.92 -2.60
N ARG A 43 -2.49 8.06 -2.80
CA ARG A 43 -1.77 9.31 -2.47
C ARG A 43 -2.40 10.50 -3.18
N LYS A 44 -2.63 10.42 -4.49
CA LYS A 44 -3.23 11.52 -5.25
C LYS A 44 -4.62 11.91 -4.75
N LEU A 45 -5.44 10.93 -4.38
CA LEU A 45 -6.77 11.19 -3.84
C LEU A 45 -6.67 11.88 -2.47
N ILE A 46 -5.75 11.44 -1.61
CA ILE A 46 -5.46 12.11 -0.33
C ILE A 46 -4.94 13.52 -0.54
N ASP A 47 -4.02 13.72 -1.48
CA ASP A 47 -3.46 15.03 -1.83
C ASP A 47 -4.56 15.98 -2.36
N SER A 48 -5.61 15.44 -2.98
CA SER A 48 -6.82 16.18 -3.39
C SER A 48 -7.84 16.43 -2.26
N GLY A 49 -7.51 16.05 -1.03
CA GLY A 49 -8.36 16.26 0.16
C GLY A 49 -9.36 15.13 0.44
N ILE A 50 -9.23 13.97 -0.21
CA ILE A 50 -10.11 12.82 0.03
C ILE A 50 -9.58 12.02 1.23
N GLU A 51 -10.48 11.68 2.14
CA GLU A 51 -10.15 10.83 3.28
C GLU A 51 -9.57 9.48 2.85
N ARG A 52 -8.61 8.97 3.61
CA ARG A 52 -7.87 7.75 3.29
C ARG A 52 -8.75 6.54 2.96
N GLU A 53 -9.81 6.29 3.71
CA GLU A 53 -10.68 5.13 3.47
C GLU A 53 -11.41 5.26 2.14
N ARG A 54 -12.02 6.43 1.91
CA ARG A 54 -12.69 6.76 0.66
C ARG A 54 -11.73 6.77 -0.53
N ALA A 55 -10.49 7.22 -0.33
CA ALA A 55 -9.44 7.17 -1.34
C ALA A 55 -9.09 5.73 -1.74
N ILE A 56 -9.08 4.78 -0.81
CA ILE A 56 -8.85 3.36 -1.10
C ILE A 56 -10.01 2.80 -1.94
N GLU A 57 -11.26 3.07 -1.56
CA GLU A 57 -12.43 2.63 -2.33
C GLU A 57 -12.42 3.19 -3.75
N ILE A 58 -12.18 4.50 -3.90
CA ILE A 58 -12.11 5.15 -5.21
C ILE A 58 -10.96 4.57 -6.03
N ALA A 59 -9.78 4.36 -5.44
CA ALA A 59 -8.63 3.84 -6.17
C ALA A 59 -8.80 2.39 -6.65
N LEU A 60 -9.64 1.59 -5.97
CA LEU A 60 -10.00 0.22 -6.36
C LEU A 60 -11.11 0.21 -7.43
N ASN A 61 -12.17 1.00 -7.25
CA ASN A 61 -13.35 0.99 -8.14
C ASN A 61 -13.17 1.84 -9.41
N ARG A 62 -12.47 2.98 -9.31
CA ARG A 62 -12.26 3.94 -10.39
C ARG A 62 -10.76 4.16 -10.58
N PRO A 63 -10.10 3.35 -11.42
CA PRO A 63 -8.70 3.56 -11.71
C PRO A 63 -8.50 4.98 -12.25
N ILE A 64 -7.64 5.77 -11.59
CA ILE A 64 -7.09 6.97 -12.23
C ILE A 64 -6.38 6.46 -13.48
N GLY A 65 -6.86 6.92 -14.64
CA GLY A 65 -6.38 6.48 -15.95
C GLY A 65 -4.86 6.67 -16.10
N PRO A 66 -4.25 6.09 -17.15
CA PRO A 66 -2.83 6.25 -17.41
C PRO A 66 -2.47 7.74 -17.47
N GLN A 67 -1.63 8.20 -16.53
CA GLN A 67 -1.14 9.59 -16.48
C GLN A 67 0.20 9.75 -17.18
N GLY A 68 0.32 9.13 -18.36
CA GLY A 68 1.46 9.34 -19.24
C GLY A 68 1.14 10.40 -20.28
N ARG A 69 2.19 11.07 -20.79
CA ARG A 69 2.11 11.73 -22.09
C ARG A 69 1.63 10.68 -23.11
N PRO A 70 0.68 10.99 -24.02
CA PRO A 70 0.29 10.04 -25.06
C PRO A 70 1.55 9.49 -25.73
N ARG A 71 1.69 8.15 -25.73
CA ARG A 71 2.73 7.53 -26.56
C ARG A 71 2.41 7.93 -27.99
N LYS A 72 3.40 8.49 -28.71
CA LYS A 72 3.26 8.69 -30.15
C LYS A 72 2.79 7.36 -30.73
N GLN A 73 1.61 7.36 -31.33
CA GLN A 73 1.21 6.30 -32.22
C GLN A 73 2.09 6.51 -33.46
N ASP A 74 2.98 5.54 -33.71
CA ASP A 74 3.68 5.43 -35.00
C ASP A 74 2.68 5.08 -36.10
#